data_AF-A0A957EN31-F1
#
_entry.id   AF-A0A957EN31-F1
#
_cell.length_a   1.000
_cell.length_b   1.000
_cell.length_c   1.000
_cell.angle_alpha   90.00
_cell.angle_beta   90.00
_cell.angle_gamma   90.00
#
_symmetry.space_group_name_H-M   'P 1'
#
loop_
_entity.id
_entity.type
_entity.pdbx_description
1 polymer ?
#
loop_
_entity_poly.entity_id
_entity_poly.type
_entity_poly.pdbx_seq_one_letter_code
_entity_poly.pdbx_strand_id
1 'polypeptide(L)' 'AYFSLYEISERGTSWIGPLVFGMTVQLTGSSRTAMLPIITFFAFGVVVLLITDVRQAIAAAGNEVPALV' A
#
# COMPACT_ATOMS: atom_id res chain seq x y z
N ALA A 1 -20.19 0.02 5.64
CA ALA A 1 -19.24 -0.02 4.50
C ALA A 1 -17.82 0.35 4.92
N TYR A 2 -17.60 1.45 5.67
CA TYR A 2 -16.25 1.87 6.09
C TYR A 2 -15.55 0.82 6.98
N PHE A 3 -16.24 0.31 8.00
CA PHE A 3 -15.68 -0.67 8.93
C PHE A 3 -15.34 -2.01 8.25
N SER A 4 -16.18 -2.49 7.33
CA SER A 4 -15.94 -3.71 6.57
C SER A 4 -14.75 -3.58 5.62
N LEU A 5 -14.57 -2.41 4.99
CA LEU A 5 -13.43 -2.15 4.11
C LEU A 5 -12.12 -2.04 4.91
N TYR A 6 -12.17 -1.37 6.07
CA TYR A 6 -11.05 -1.25 6.99
C TYR A 6 -10.59 -2.63 7.49
N GLU A 7 -11.51 -3.46 7.96
CA GLU A 7 -11.19 -4.79 8.48
C GLU A 7 -10.60 -5.73 7.39
N ILE A 8 -11.12 -5.64 6.16
CA ILE A 8 -10.56 -6.38 5.01
C ILE A 8 -9.17 -5.85 4.64
N SER A 9 -8.93 -4.54 4.72
CA SER A 9 -7.61 -3.96 4.41
C SER A 9 -6.56 -4.34 5.45
N GLU A 10 -6.96 -4.34 6.73
CA GLU A 10 -6.11 -4.73 7.85
C GLU A 10 -5.72 -6.21 7.76
N ARG A 11 -6.69 -7.09 7.49
CA ARG A 11 -6.43 -8.51 7.27
C ARG A 11 -5.65 -8.75 5.99
N GLY A 12 -6.03 -8.08 4.89
CA GLY A 12 -5.41 -8.12 3.56
C GLY A 12 -3.90 -7.93 3.60
N THR A 13 -3.47 -6.84 4.23
CA THR A 13 -2.06 -6.47 4.31
C THR A 13 -1.23 -7.47 5.12
N SER A 14 -1.86 -8.11 6.12
CA SER A 14 -1.19 -9.02 7.05
C SER A 14 -0.76 -10.35 6.41
N TRP A 15 -1.52 -10.88 5.44
CA TRP A 15 -1.15 -12.15 4.77
C TRP A 15 -0.39 -11.95 3.44
N ILE A 16 -0.52 -10.80 2.79
CA ILE A 16 0.17 -10.52 1.51
C ILE A 16 1.69 -10.44 1.70
N GLY A 17 2.16 -9.77 2.76
CA GLY A 17 3.60 -9.60 3.02
C GLY A 17 4.35 -10.94 3.14
N PRO A 18 3.92 -11.87 4.02
CA PRO A 18 4.51 -13.19 4.14
C PRO A 18 4.43 -14.04 2.87
N LEU A 19 3.32 -13.97 2.12
CA LEU A 19 3.17 -14.71 0.87
C LEU A 19 4.16 -14.25 -0.19
N VAL A 20 4.27 -12.94 -0.44
CA VAL A 20 5.20 -12.41 -1.44
C VAL A 20 6.64 -12.67 -1.02
N PHE A 21 6.95 -12.53 0.27
CA PHE A 21 8.27 -12.87 0.82
C PHE A 21 8.61 -14.35 0.59
N GLY A 22 7.69 -15.25 0.96
CA GLY A 22 7.86 -16.70 0.79
C GLY A 22 8.01 -17.12 -0.66
N MET A 23 7.22 -16.54 -1.57
CA MET A 23 7.35 -16.76 -3.02
C MET A 23 8.71 -16.30 -3.54
N THR A 24 9.19 -15.13 -3.11
CA THR A 24 10.46 -14.58 -3.59
C THR A 24 11.65 -15.43 -3.14
N VAL A 25 11.61 -15.91 -1.90
CA VAL A 25 12.64 -16.82 -1.37
C VAL A 25 12.60 -18.18 -2.08
N GLN A 26 11.41 -18.75 -2.31
CA GLN A 26 11.28 -20.04 -3.01
C GLN A 26 11.75 -19.96 -4.46
N LEU A 27 11.43 -18.87 -5.16
CA LEU A 27 11.81 -18.70 -6.58
C LEU A 27 13.30 -18.38 -6.75
N THR A 28 13.92 -17.67 -5.80
CA THR A 28 15.29 -17.18 -5.97
C THR A 28 16.34 -17.98 -5.19
N GLY A 29 15.92 -18.81 -4.23
CA GLY A 29 16.83 -19.65 -3.43
C GLY A 29 17.79 -18.87 -2.52
N SER A 30 17.70 -17.54 -2.45
CA SER A 30 18.61 -16.66 -1.71
C SER A 30 17.84 -15.66 -0.85
N SER A 31 18.16 -15.63 0.45
CA SER A 31 17.56 -14.69 1.41
C SER A 31 17.92 -13.23 1.13
N ARG A 32 18.96 -12.95 0.34
CA ARG A 32 19.32 -11.57 -0.03
C ARG A 32 18.28 -10.94 -0.96
N THR A 33 17.59 -11.76 -1.75
CA THR A 33 16.51 -11.32 -2.65
C THR A 33 15.25 -10.91 -1.87
N ALA A 34 15.19 -11.19 -0.57
CA ALA A 34 14.07 -10.80 0.29
C ALA A 34 13.84 -9.29 0.41
N MET A 35 14.81 -8.47 0.00
CA MET A 35 14.68 -7.00 -0.04
C MET A 35 13.84 -6.52 -1.24
N LEU A 36 13.78 -7.29 -2.33
CA LEU A 36 13.05 -6.89 -3.55
C LEU A 36 11.54 -6.67 -3.31
N PRO A 37 10.81 -7.56 -2.61
CA PRO A 37 9.40 -7.33 -2.28
C PRO A 37 9.17 -6.03 -1.54
N ILE A 38 10.01 -5.75 -0.54
CA ILE A 38 9.90 -4.54 0.28
C ILE A 38 10.08 -3.31 -0.60
N ILE A 39 11.12 -3.30 -1.45
CA ILE A 39 11.39 -2.21 -2.38
C ILE A 39 10.21 -2.04 -3.35
N THR A 40 9.67 -3.12 -3.90
CA THR A 40 8.53 -3.09 -4.83
C THR A 40 7.27 -2.55 -4.16
N PHE A 41 6.92 -3.01 -2.95
CA PHE A 41 5.76 -2.48 -2.20
C PHE A 41 5.93 -1.00 -1.89
N PHE A 42 7.13 -0.58 -1.50
CA PHE A 42 7.42 0.81 -1.20
C PHE A 42 7.32 1.69 -2.45
N ALA A 43 7.94 1.27 -3.56
CA ALA A 43 7.87 1.97 -4.84
C ALA A 43 6.43 2.06 -5.34
N PHE A 44 5.64 0.98 -5.21
CA PHE A 44 4.24 0.98 -5.55
C PHE A 44 3.45 2.01 -4.72
N GLY A 45 3.65 2.04 -3.40
CA GLY A 45 3.03 3.03 -2.52
C GLY A 45 3.40 4.47 -2.88
N VAL A 46 4.67 4.71 -3.22
CA VAL A 46 5.14 6.03 -3.68
C VAL A 46 4.47 6.42 -5.00
N VAL A 47 4.39 5.53 -5.98
CA VAL A 47 3.72 5.80 -7.26
C VAL A 47 2.25 6.15 -7.02
N VAL A 48 1.55 5.39 -6.18
CA VAL A 48 0.16 5.67 -5.81
C VAL A 48 0.03 7.05 -5.15
N LEU A 49 0.92 7.39 -4.22
CA LEU A 49 0.91 8.71 -3.56
C LEU A 49 1.16 9.85 -4.57
N LEU A 50 2.07 9.67 -5.52
CA LEU A 50 2.40 10.68 -6.52
C LEU A 50 1.25 10.96 -7.49
N ILE A 51 0.44 9.94 -7.82
CA ILE A 51 -0.71 10.11 -8.71
C ILE A 51 -2.00 10.49 -7.98
N THR A 52 -2.01 10.49 -6.64
CA THR A 52 -3.21 10.78 -5.86
C THR A 52 -3.41 12.29 -5.69
N ASP A 53 -4.50 12.83 -6.23
CA ASP A 53 -4.90 14.21 -5.96
C ASP A 53 -5.58 14.30 -4.58
N VAL A 54 -4.79 14.77 -3.61
CA VAL A 54 -5.23 14.92 -2.22
C VAL A 54 -6.41 15.89 -2.09
N ARG A 55 -6.46 16.96 -2.90
CA ARG A 55 -7.56 17.96 -2.81
C ARG A 55 -8.87 17.36 -3.29
N GLN A 56 -8.84 16.64 -4.41
CA GLN A 56 -10.01 15.95 -4.93
C GLN A 56 -10.48 14.87 -3.95
N ALA A 57 -9.56 14.11 -3.34
CA ALA A 57 -9.88 13.09 -2.35
C ALA A 57 -10.58 13.68 -1.10
N ILE A 58 -10.09 14.83 -0.59
CA ILE A 58 -10.69 15.53 0.56
C ILE A 58 -12.12 15.99 0.23
N ALA A 59 -12.31 16.60 -0.94
CA ALA A 59 -13.64 17.07 -1.38
C ALA A 59 -14.61 15.90 -1.60
N ALA A 60 -14.16 14.81 -2.22
CA ALA A 60 -14.97 13.60 -2.44
C ALA A 60 -15.37 12.92 -1.11
N ALA A 61 -14.55 13.08 -0.07
CA ALA A 61 -14.86 12.61 1.28
C ALA A 61 -15.83 13.53 2.05
N GLY A 62 -16.25 14.67 1.46
CA GLY A 62 -17.19 15.61 2.08
C GLY A 62 -16.55 16.56 3.11
N ASN A 63 -15.23 16.69 3.12
CA ASN A 63 -14.49 17.55 4.04
C ASN A 63 -14.15 18.91 3.39
N GLU A 64 -13.98 19.95 4.21
CA GLU A 64 -13.49 21.26 3.74
C GLU A 64 -12.01 21.19 3.32
N VAL A 65 -11.71 21.71 2.13
CA VAL A 65 -10.34 21.67 1.56
C VAL A 65 -9.47 22.75 2.22
N PRO A 66 -8.27 22.42 2.76
CA PRO A 66 -7.39 23.41 3.38
C PRO A 66 -6.98 24.53 2.41
N ALA A 67 -7.03 25.77 2.92
CA ALA A 67 -6.48 26.93 2.23
C ALA A 67 -4.96 26.79 2.08
N LEU A 68 -4.44 27.10 0.90
CA LEU A 68 -2.98 27.19 0.70
C LEU A 68 -2.49 28.41 1.49
N VAL A 69 -1.55 28.19 2.41
CA VAL A 69 -0.80 29.26 3.08
C VAL A 69 0.28 29.77 2.14
#